data_AF-A0A0S8BPD6-F1
#
_entry.id   AF-A0A0S8BPD6-F1
#
_cell.length_a   1.000
_cell.length_b   1.000
_cell.length_c   1.000
_cell.angle_alpha   90.00
_cell.angle_beta   90.00
_cell.angle_gamma   90.00
#
_symmetry.space_group_name_H-M   'P 1'
#
loop_
_entity.id
_entity.type
_entity.pdbx_description
1 polymer ?
#
loop_
_entity_poly.entity_id
_entity_poly.type
_entity_poly.pdbx_seq_one_letter_code
_entity_poly.pdbx_strand_id
1 'polypeptide(L)'
;MRADVFAIGVILYEMLVAGLPDWGRDGRLVMSPALRTLPAGVQELLACMADQQAERRYTGFEEVLAAMVRLLAGDAQSATTDRTSSGRGSSRRVVWLAIAALLAGVAALYFFGLPPFR
;
A
#
# COMPACT_ATOMS: atom_id res chain seq x y z
N MET A 1 -15.45 -23.20 0.94
CA MET A 1 -14.71 -22.32 1.87
C MET A 1 -13.34 -21.90 1.35
N ARG A 2 -12.32 -22.78 1.20
CA ARG A 2 -11.01 -22.34 0.68
C ARG A 2 -11.07 -21.80 -0.76
N ALA A 3 -11.95 -22.35 -1.59
CA ALA A 3 -12.23 -21.82 -2.94
C ALA A 3 -12.76 -20.38 -2.91
N ASP A 4 -13.62 -20.05 -1.95
CA ASP A 4 -14.16 -18.69 -1.75
C ASP A 4 -13.07 -17.73 -1.30
N VAL A 5 -12.17 -18.17 -0.41
CA VAL A 5 -10.98 -17.41 0.01
C VAL A 5 -10.09 -17.07 -1.20
N PHE A 6 -9.91 -18.02 -2.12
CA PHE A 6 -9.17 -17.79 -3.36
C PHE A 6 -9.85 -16.78 -4.27
N ALA A 7 -11.15 -16.95 -4.54
CA ALA A 7 -11.90 -16.04 -5.39
C ALA A 7 -11.85 -14.60 -4.84
N ILE A 8 -12.06 -14.45 -3.53
CA ILE A 8 -11.95 -13.15 -2.87
C ILE A 8 -10.52 -12.62 -2.90
N GLY A 9 -9.50 -13.46 -2.73
CA GLY A 9 -8.10 -13.07 -2.86
C GLY A 9 -7.75 -12.52 -4.25
N VAL A 10 -8.27 -13.15 -5.31
CA VAL A 10 -8.11 -12.70 -6.70
C VAL A 10 -8.81 -11.35 -6.91
N ILE A 11 -10.05 -11.20 -6.43
CA ILE A 11 -10.79 -9.94 -6.51
C ILE A 11 -10.07 -8.82 -5.74
N LEU A 12 -9.55 -9.12 -4.54
CA LEU A 12 -8.81 -8.14 -3.74
C LEU A 12 -7.51 -7.72 -4.42
N TYR A 13 -6.79 -8.67 -5.04
CA TYR A 13 -5.63 -8.39 -5.86
C TYR A 13 -6.01 -7.44 -7.01
N GLU A 14 -7.06 -7.76 -7.75
CA GLU A 14 -7.50 -6.96 -8.90
C GLU A 14 -7.85 -5.52 -8.50
N MET A 15 -8.55 -5.33 -7.37
CA MET A 15 -8.88 -4.00 -6.86
C MET A 15 -7.64 -3.18 -6.46
N LEU A 16 -6.60 -3.83 -5.93
CA LEU A 16 -5.41 -3.14 -5.41
C LEU A 16 -4.33 -2.92 -6.47
N VAL A 17 -4.23 -3.84 -7.43
CA VAL A 17 -3.17 -3.88 -8.44
C VAL A 17 -3.66 -3.41 -9.81
N ALA A 18 -4.98 -3.26 -9.99
CA ALA A 18 -5.64 -2.91 -11.25
C ALA A 18 -5.30 -3.88 -12.40
N GLY A 19 -5.31 -5.18 -12.10
CA GLY A 19 -5.05 -6.25 -13.07
C GLY A 19 -5.21 -7.63 -12.44
N LEU A 20 -5.21 -8.69 -13.26
CA LEU A 20 -5.34 -10.06 -12.76
C LEU A 20 -4.01 -10.59 -12.21
N PRO A 21 -4.07 -11.49 -11.21
CA PRO A 21 -2.88 -12.13 -10.69
C PRO A 21 -2.29 -13.11 -11.71
N ASP A 22 -0.95 -13.16 -11.75
CA ASP A 22 -0.19 -14.18 -12.46
C ASP A 22 0.34 -15.21 -11.47
N TRP A 23 0.43 -16.47 -11.90
CA TRP A 23 0.95 -17.56 -11.07
C TRP A 23 2.21 -18.18 -11.68
N GLY A 24 3.18 -18.46 -10.81
CA GLY A 24 4.36 -19.24 -11.15
C GLY A 24 4.01 -20.70 -11.41
N ARG A 25 4.97 -21.46 -11.94
CA ARG A 25 4.78 -22.92 -12.18
C ARG A 25 4.46 -23.71 -10.92
N ASP A 26 4.82 -23.18 -9.75
CA ASP A 26 4.59 -23.78 -8.43
C ASP A 26 3.23 -23.39 -7.82
N GLY A 27 2.40 -22.64 -8.56
CA GLY A 27 1.08 -22.18 -8.15
C GLY A 27 1.09 -20.96 -7.23
N ARG A 28 2.27 -20.38 -6.95
CA ARG A 28 2.39 -19.19 -6.11
C ARG A 28 2.11 -17.92 -6.90
N LEU A 29 1.52 -16.93 -6.23
CA LEU A 29 1.31 -15.60 -6.79
C LEU A 29 2.65 -14.96 -7.16
N VAL A 30 2.78 -14.51 -8.40
CA VAL A 30 3.96 -13.79 -8.88
C VAL A 30 3.97 -12.37 -8.32
N MET A 31 5.11 -11.95 -7.75
CA MET A 31 5.28 -10.57 -7.26
C MET A 31 5.49 -9.60 -8.42
N SER A 32 4.38 -9.11 -8.97
CA SER A 32 4.36 -8.04 -9.98
C SER A 32 4.92 -6.72 -9.41
N PRO A 33 5.41 -5.79 -10.26
CA PRO A 33 5.91 -4.50 -9.80
C PRO A 33 4.89 -3.72 -8.95
N ALA A 34 3.61 -3.72 -9.34
CA ALA A 34 2.55 -3.04 -8.62
C ALA A 34 2.25 -3.73 -7.27
N LEU A 35 2.22 -5.06 -7.20
CA LEU A 35 2.09 -5.76 -5.91
C LEU A 35 3.23 -5.43 -4.95
N ARG A 36 4.47 -5.30 -5.44
CA ARG A 36 5.64 -4.94 -4.61
C ARG A 36 5.57 -3.55 -3.98
N THR A 37 4.72 -2.65 -4.50
CA THR A 37 4.51 -1.33 -3.91
C THR A 37 3.57 -1.35 -2.69
N LEU A 38 2.80 -2.42 -2.49
CA LEU A 38 1.92 -2.57 -1.34
C LEU A 38 2.72 -2.87 -0.06
N PRO A 39 2.18 -2.63 1.15
CA PRO A 39 2.83 -3.04 2.39
C PRO A 39 3.11 -4.54 2.43
N ALA A 40 4.25 -4.96 3.00
CA ALA A 40 4.69 -6.35 3.00
C ALA A 40 3.62 -7.32 3.54
N GLY A 41 2.92 -6.95 4.61
CA GLY A 41 1.85 -7.78 5.15
C GLY A 41 0.62 -7.89 4.24
N VAL A 42 0.33 -6.88 3.40
CA VAL A 42 -0.71 -6.97 2.36
C VAL A 42 -0.26 -7.88 1.23
N GLN A 43 1.02 -7.82 0.85
CA GLN A 43 1.61 -8.74 -0.14
C GLN A 43 1.49 -10.19 0.32
N GLU A 44 1.83 -10.47 1.59
CA GLU A 44 1.72 -11.79 2.20
C GLU A 44 0.28 -12.28 2.29
N LEU A 45 -0.65 -11.41 2.71
CA LEU A 45 -2.08 -11.71 2.77
C LEU A 45 -2.59 -12.14 1.38
N LEU A 46 -2.32 -11.34 0.35
CA LEU A 46 -2.72 -11.63 -1.04
C LEU A 46 -2.07 -12.90 -1.57
N ALA A 47 -0.78 -13.10 -1.31
CA ALA A 47 -0.04 -14.29 -1.75
C ALA A 47 -0.61 -15.57 -1.12
N CYS A 48 -1.03 -15.52 0.15
CA CYS A 48 -1.65 -16.64 0.83
C CYS A 48 -3.08 -16.88 0.35
N MET A 49 -3.92 -15.85 0.23
CA MET A 49 -5.31 -16.00 -0.22
C MET A 49 -5.39 -16.51 -1.66
N ALA A 50 -4.56 -15.99 -2.56
CA ALA A 50 -4.58 -16.29 -3.99
C ALA A 50 -3.60 -17.41 -4.42
N ASP A 51 -3.11 -18.25 -3.50
CA ASP A 51 -2.30 -19.43 -3.87
C ASP A 51 -3.18 -20.49 -4.57
N GLN A 52 -2.72 -21.04 -5.69
CA GLN A 52 -3.47 -22.06 -6.42
C GLN A 52 -3.61 -23.37 -5.61
N GLN A 53 -2.67 -23.66 -4.72
CA GLN A 53 -2.72 -24.85 -3.86
C GLN A 53 -3.64 -24.59 -2.67
N ALA A 54 -4.66 -25.43 -2.50
CA ALA A 54 -5.65 -25.27 -1.43
C ALA A 54 -5.03 -25.35 -0.04
N GLU A 55 -3.97 -26.14 0.11
CA GLU A 55 -3.30 -26.46 1.36
C GLU A 55 -2.52 -25.25 1.91
N ARG A 56 -2.10 -24.35 1.02
CA ARG A 56 -1.30 -23.15 1.34
C ARG A 56 -2.16 -21.92 1.63
N ARG A 57 -3.46 -21.98 1.33
CA ARG A 57 -4.42 -20.92 1.63
C ARG A 57 -4.86 -20.96 3.09
N TYR A 58 -5.36 -19.83 3.57
CA TYR A 58 -6.12 -19.76 4.82
C TYR A 58 -7.27 -20.77 4.82
N THR A 59 -7.54 -21.34 5.99
CA THR A 59 -8.58 -22.35 6.16
C THR A 59 -9.98 -21.75 5.99
N GLY A 60 -10.15 -20.49 6.38
CA GLY A 60 -11.41 -19.75 6.26
C GLY A 60 -11.24 -18.25 6.54
N PHE A 61 -12.35 -17.51 6.43
CA PHE A 61 -12.33 -16.05 6.57
C PHE A 61 -12.00 -15.53 7.97
N GLU A 62 -12.18 -16.34 9.01
CA GLU A 62 -11.74 -15.98 10.37
C GLU A 62 -10.23 -15.74 10.42
N GLU A 63 -9.43 -16.59 9.76
CA GLU A 63 -7.98 -16.43 9.69
C GLU A 63 -7.59 -15.23 8.83
N VAL A 64 -8.32 -15.00 7.72
CA VAL A 64 -8.14 -13.82 6.85
C VAL A 64 -8.41 -12.54 7.64
N LEU A 65 -9.53 -12.47 8.37
CA LEU A 65 -9.91 -11.32 9.17
C LEU A 65 -8.90 -11.07 10.29
N ALA A 66 -8.46 -12.12 10.99
CA ALA A 66 -7.41 -12.02 12.00
C ALA A 66 -6.09 -11.47 11.40
N ALA A 67 -5.71 -11.90 10.20
CA ALA A 67 -4.57 -11.35 9.49
C ALA A 67 -4.77 -9.86 9.16
N MET A 68 -5.92 -9.47 8.60
CA MET A 68 -6.23 -8.07 8.31
C MET A 68 -6.21 -7.18 9.56
N VAL A 69 -6.80 -7.63 10.66
CA VAL A 69 -6.79 -6.90 11.94
C VAL A 69 -5.36 -6.69 12.44
N ARG A 70 -4.49 -7.69 12.30
CA ARG A 70 -3.06 -7.56 12.66
C ARG A 70 -2.34 -6.53 11.78
N LEU A 71 -2.67 -6.46 10.48
CA LEU A 71 -2.11 -5.44 9.58
C LEU A 71 -2.51 -4.04 10.04
N LEU A 72 -3.81 -3.81 10.31
CA LEU A 72 -4.31 -2.54 10.82
C LEU A 72 -3.68 -2.15 12.17
N ALA A 73 -3.48 -3.13 13.06
CA ALA A 73 -2.87 -2.90 14.37
C ALA A 73 -1.35 -2.63 14.27
N GLY A 74 -0.65 -3.30 13.34
CA GLY A 74 0.78 -3.11 13.10
C GLY A 74 1.11 -1.73 12.51
N ASP A 75 0.23 -1.19 11.67
CA ASP A 75 0.32 0.18 11.17
C ASP A 75 0.14 1.21 12.30
N ALA A 76 -0.75 0.93 13.27
CA ALA A 76 -0.97 1.78 14.44
C ALA A 76 0.23 1.80 15.41
N GLN A 77 0.94 0.69 15.54
CA GLN A 77 2.15 0.59 16.38
C GLN A 77 3.36 1.24 15.70
N SER A 78 3.52 1.05 14.39
CA SER A 78 4.58 1.71 13.61
C SER A 78 4.45 3.24 13.64
N ALA A 79 3.23 3.79 13.73
CA ALA A 79 3.00 5.21 13.93
C ALA A 79 3.43 5.75 15.31
N THR A 80 3.58 4.88 16.33
CA THR A 80 3.91 5.28 17.71
C THR A 80 5.37 5.01 18.07
N THR A 81 5.99 3.97 17.51
CA THR A 81 7.37 3.58 17.82
C THR A 81 8.43 4.38 17.04
N ASP A 82 8.05 5.15 16.02
CA ASP A 82 8.94 6.05 15.26
C ASP A 82 9.34 7.33 16.02
N ARG A 83 9.30 7.31 17.37
CA ARG A 83 9.70 8.44 18.23
C ARG A 83 10.91 8.19 19.11
N THR A 84 11.50 7.00 19.12
CA THR A 84 12.63 6.70 20.00
C THR A 84 13.68 5.80 19.35
N SER A 85 14.39 6.30 18.34
CA SER A 85 15.82 6.05 18.22
C SER A 85 16.51 7.14 17.40
N SER A 86 17.68 7.54 17.88
CA SER A 86 18.40 8.76 17.57
C SER A 86 19.19 8.71 16.26
N GLY A 87 19.15 9.82 15.50
CA GLY A 87 20.39 10.45 15.03
C GLY A 87 20.66 10.55 13.52
N ARG A 88 19.95 11.43 12.80
CA ARG A 88 20.60 12.43 11.90
C ARG A 88 19.60 13.54 11.55
N GLY A 89 19.95 14.76 11.94
CA GLY A 89 19.05 15.90 11.96
C GLY A 89 18.58 16.40 10.59
N SER A 90 17.49 17.16 10.65
CA SER A 90 17.17 18.27 9.74
C SER A 90 16.85 17.94 8.28
N SER A 91 15.82 17.12 8.01
CA SER A 91 15.23 17.07 6.65
C SER A 91 13.72 17.35 6.57
N ARG A 92 12.98 17.32 7.69
CA ARG A 92 11.54 17.66 7.65
C ARG A 92 11.29 19.17 7.49
N ARG A 93 12.11 20.03 8.09
CA ARG A 93 11.98 21.50 7.93
C ARG A 93 12.32 21.96 6.51
N VAL A 94 13.29 21.31 5.86
CA VAL A 94 13.68 21.62 4.48
C VAL A 94 12.59 21.24 3.48
N VAL A 95 11.94 20.08 3.68
CA VAL A 95 10.80 19.65 2.84
C VAL A 95 9.61 20.61 2.98
N TRP A 96 9.27 21.04 4.21
CA TRP A 96 8.21 22.03 4.41
C TRP A 96 8.52 23.39 3.82
N LEU A 97 9.78 23.84 3.85
CA LEU A 97 10.20 25.08 3.18
C LEU A 97 10.13 24.96 1.65
N ALA A 98 10.48 23.80 1.08
CA ALA A 98 10.37 23.55 -0.36
C ALA A 98 8.91 23.56 -0.83
N ILE A 99 8.00 22.95 -0.06
CA ILE A 99 6.55 22.95 -0.35
C ILE A 99 5.97 24.37 -0.23
N ALA A 100 6.35 25.12 0.81
CA ALA A 100 5.91 26.50 0.98
C ALA A 100 6.40 27.41 -0.16
N ALA A 101 7.66 27.25 -0.60
CA ALA A 101 8.20 28.00 -1.72
C ALA A 101 7.51 27.66 -3.05
N LEU A 102 7.19 26.37 -3.28
CA LEU A 102 6.45 25.94 -4.47
C LEU A 102 5.04 26.54 -4.50
N LEU A 103 4.33 26.52 -3.37
CA LEU A 103 2.99 27.11 -3.25
C LEU A 103 3.01 28.63 -3.40
N ALA A 104 4.00 29.32 -2.83
CA ALA A 104 4.17 30.75 -3.00
C ALA A 104 4.49 31.14 -4.46
N GLY A 105 5.32 30.34 -5.16
CA GLY A 105 5.62 30.54 -6.57
C GLY A 105 4.40 30.36 -7.47
N VAL A 106 3.59 29.33 -7.23
CA VAL A 106 2.33 29.11 -7.95
C VAL A 106 1.34 30.25 -7.68
N ALA A 107 1.18 30.68 -6.42
CA ALA A 107 0.31 31.80 -6.07
C ALA A 107 0.77 33.13 -6.71
N ALA A 108 2.08 33.39 -6.75
CA ALA A 108 2.63 34.55 -7.45
C ALA A 108 2.38 34.47 -8.97
N LEU A 109 2.46 33.28 -9.57
CA LEU A 109 2.10 33.08 -10.98
C LEU A 109 0.62 33.41 -11.23
N TYR A 110 -0.28 33.03 -10.33
CA TYR A 110 -1.69 33.39 -10.41
C TYR A 110 -1.94 34.89 -10.19
N PHE A 111 -1.20 35.51 -9.27
CA PHE A 111 -1.40 36.92 -8.91
C PHE A 111 -0.78 37.89 -9.93
N PHE A 112 0.31 37.51 -10.59
CA PHE A 112 1.05 38.35 -11.55
C PHE A 112 0.80 37.96 -13.02
N GLY A 113 0.21 36.79 -13.30
CA GLY A 113 0.14 36.19 -14.63
C GLY A 113 -1.17 36.32 -15.40
N LEU A 114 -2.16 37.07 -14.92
CA LEU A 114 -3.37 37.38 -15.70
C LEU A 114 -3.46 38.89 -15.95
N PRO A 115 -3.05 39.40 -17.12
CA PRO A 115 -3.49 40.72 -17.55
C PRO A 115 -5.02 40.70 -17.66
N PRO A 116 -5.74 41.67 -17.06
CA PRO A 116 -7.18 41.78 -17.22
C PRO A 116 -7.46 42.23 -18.65
N PHE A 117 -7.70 41.27 -19.55
CA PHE A 117 -8.29 41.58 -20.85
C PHE A 117 -9.80 41.34 -20.79
N ARG A 118 -10.47 42.49 -20.71
CA ARG A 118 -11.85 42.82 -21.12
C ARG A 118 -12.98 42.50 -20.15
#